data_AF-A0A4W5KIC7-F1
#
_entry.id   AF-A0A4W5KIC7-F1
#
_cell.length_a   1.000
_cell.length_b   1.000
_cell.length_c   1.000
_cell.angle_alpha   90.00
_cell.angle_beta   90.00
_cell.angle_gamma   90.00
#
_symmetry.space_group_name_H-M   'P 1'
#
loop_
_entity.id
_entity.type
_entity.pdbx_description
1 polymer ?
#
loop_
_entity_poly.entity_id
_entity_poly.type
_entity_poly.pdbx_seq_one_letter_code
_entity_poly.pdbx_strand_id
1 'polypeptide(L)'
;LPSLSHPLPSFPLPSFPLSVSPLSAVDWEFFTVGEESYLVVANSFDGKSLSLNSIIYRWQGYEGFVPIHRLPTIGCSDWVFFTSGEESYLIYSSATAPLAKVFRLKTH
;
A
#
# COMPACT_ATOMS: atom_id res chain seq x y z
N LEU A 1 -36.27 -19.61 -4.56
CA LEU A 1 -35.04 -18.80 -4.51
C LEU A 1 -35.35 -17.55 -3.71
N PRO A 2 -34.79 -17.34 -2.50
CA PRO A 2 -35.04 -16.09 -1.78
C PRO A 2 -34.14 -15.00 -2.36
N SER A 3 -34.75 -13.90 -2.79
CA SER A 3 -34.08 -12.69 -3.22
C SER A 3 -33.41 -12.01 -2.03
N LEU A 4 -32.09 -11.85 -2.08
CA LEU A 4 -31.32 -11.06 -1.11
C LEU A 4 -31.62 -9.56 -1.34
N SER A 5 -32.69 -9.07 -0.71
CA SER A 5 -33.05 -7.64 -0.67
C SER A 5 -32.54 -6.96 0.60
N HIS A 6 -31.32 -7.29 1.04
CA HIS A 6 -30.67 -6.54 2.11
C HIS A 6 -29.86 -5.41 1.47
N PRO A 7 -30.21 -4.13 1.68
CA PRO A 7 -29.39 -3.02 1.22
C PRO A 7 -28.04 -3.11 1.94
N LEU A 8 -26.96 -2.95 1.18
CA LEU A 8 -25.62 -2.87 1.74
C LEU A 8 -25.60 -1.74 2.79
N PRO A 9 -25.08 -1.98 4.01
CA PRO A 9 -24.99 -0.94 5.02
C PRO A 9 -24.20 0.24 4.45
N SER A 10 -24.79 1.43 4.51
CA SER A 10 -24.16 2.69 4.12
C SER A 10 -23.12 3.06 5.19
N PHE A 11 -21.98 2.38 5.17
CA PHE A 11 -20.83 2.82 5.93
C PHE A 11 -20.30 4.11 5.30
N PRO A 12 -20.09 5.19 6.08
CA PRO A 12 -19.41 6.37 5.57
C PRO A 12 -18.02 5.92 5.11
N LEU A 13 -17.75 6.05 3.81
CA LEU A 13 -16.41 5.82 3.28
C LEU A 13 -15.43 6.63 4.15
N PRO A 14 -14.38 6.02 4.71
CA PRO A 14 -13.47 6.75 5.55
C PRO A 14 -12.91 7.91 4.74
N SER A 15 -13.16 9.13 5.21
CA SER A 15 -12.77 10.38 4.58
C SER A 15 -11.26 10.61 4.79
N PHE A 16 -10.45 9.67 4.33
CA PHE A 16 -9.05 9.93 4.09
C PHE A 16 -8.96 10.68 2.76
N PRO A 17 -8.16 11.75 2.64
CA PRO A 17 -7.91 12.36 1.35
C PRO A 17 -7.25 11.31 0.44
N LEU A 18 -8.06 10.67 -0.39
CA LEU A 18 -7.64 9.76 -1.46
C LEU A 18 -7.11 10.63 -2.59
N SER A 19 -5.93 11.20 -2.39
CA SER A 19 -5.17 11.80 -3.47
C SER A 19 -3.81 11.13 -3.53
N VAL A 20 -3.84 9.82 -3.82
CA VAL A 20 -2.80 9.31 -4.71
C VAL A 20 -3.21 9.87 -6.07
N SER A 21 -2.46 10.84 -6.60
CA SER A 21 -2.64 11.16 -8.01
C SER A 21 -2.43 9.85 -8.76
N PRO A 22 -3.41 9.29 -9.48
CA PRO A 22 -3.23 8.00 -10.15
C PRO A 22 -2.08 8.02 -11.16
N LEU A 23 -1.64 9.22 -11.55
CA LEU A 23 -0.47 9.47 -12.40
C LEU A 23 0.88 9.17 -11.72
N SER A 24 0.96 9.06 -10.39
CA SER A 24 2.23 8.77 -9.70
C SER A 24 2.46 7.29 -9.43
N ALA A 25 1.41 6.48 -9.41
CA ALA A 25 1.52 5.06 -9.11
C ALA A 25 2.17 4.34 -10.29
N VAL A 26 3.31 3.70 -10.04
CA VAL A 26 4.07 2.96 -11.08
C VAL A 26 4.07 1.46 -10.85
N ASP A 27 3.83 1.04 -9.61
CA ASP A 27 3.79 -0.38 -9.23
C ASP A 27 2.97 -0.60 -7.94
N TRP A 28 2.49 -1.83 -7.76
CA TRP A 28 1.75 -2.29 -6.59
C TRP A 28 2.25 -3.68 -6.17
N GLU A 29 2.63 -3.82 -4.91
CA GLU A 29 3.07 -5.09 -4.34
C GLU A 29 2.05 -5.60 -3.32
N PHE A 30 1.59 -6.84 -3.52
CA PHE A 30 0.73 -7.55 -2.57
C PHE A 30 1.58 -8.42 -1.66
N PHE A 31 1.27 -8.41 -0.37
CA PHE A 31 1.93 -9.27 0.59
C PHE A 31 1.04 -9.63 1.77
N THR A 32 1.44 -10.68 2.48
CA THR A 32 0.74 -11.14 3.70
C THR A 32 1.72 -11.18 4.86
N VAL A 33 1.22 -10.85 6.06
CA VAL A 33 1.97 -11.04 7.31
C VAL A 33 1.02 -11.69 8.32
N GLY A 34 1.28 -12.95 8.65
CA GLY A 34 0.31 -13.79 9.36
C GLY A 34 -0.94 -14.01 8.50
N GLU A 35 -2.12 -13.80 9.08
CA GLU A 35 -3.41 -13.91 8.39
C GLU A 35 -3.84 -12.62 7.67
N GLU A 36 -3.06 -11.55 7.85
CA GLU A 36 -3.39 -10.21 7.36
C GLU A 36 -2.84 -9.98 5.96
N SER A 37 -3.66 -9.37 5.10
CA SER A 37 -3.35 -9.08 3.70
C SER A 37 -3.14 -7.59 3.48
N TYR A 38 -2.11 -7.24 2.71
CA TYR A 38 -1.67 -5.87 2.48
C TYR A 38 -1.38 -5.59 1.01
N LEU A 39 -1.51 -4.33 0.62
CA LEU A 39 -1.00 -3.79 -0.64
C LEU A 39 -0.11 -2.60 -0.34
N VAL A 40 1.00 -2.45 -1.04
CA VAL A 40 1.78 -1.20 -1.04
C VAL A 40 1.86 -0.64 -2.46
N VAL A 41 1.61 0.65 -2.61
CA VAL A 41 1.74 1.34 -3.90
C VAL A 41 3.07 2.09 -3.96
N ALA A 42 3.82 1.90 -5.05
CA ALA A 42 4.99 2.69 -5.40
C ALA A 42 4.54 3.98 -6.08
N ASN A 43 4.66 5.11 -5.39
CA ASN A 43 4.46 6.43 -5.98
C ASN A 43 5.81 7.03 -6.39
N SER A 44 5.98 7.30 -7.68
CA SER A 44 7.25 7.74 -8.26
C SER A 44 7.32 9.24 -8.52
N PHE A 45 6.38 9.80 -9.28
CA PHE A 45 6.37 11.22 -9.66
C PHE A 45 4.95 11.74 -9.86
N ASP A 46 4.60 12.86 -9.26
CA ASP A 46 3.24 13.43 -9.33
C ASP A 46 3.10 14.55 -10.38
N GLY A 47 4.08 14.71 -11.27
CA GLY A 47 4.19 15.84 -12.19
C GLY A 47 4.96 17.04 -11.63
N LYS A 48 5.31 17.04 -10.33
CA LYS A 48 6.03 18.14 -9.66
C LYS A 48 7.20 17.67 -8.81
N SER A 49 7.06 16.56 -8.09
CA SER A 49 8.02 16.08 -7.10
C SER A 49 8.24 14.57 -7.22
N LEU A 50 9.49 14.15 -7.02
CA LEU A 50 9.87 12.75 -6.80
C LEU A 50 9.82 12.36 -5.31
N SER A 51 9.79 13.33 -4.39
CA SER A 51 9.63 13.07 -2.96
C SER A 51 8.15 12.93 -2.66
N LEU A 52 7.69 11.69 -2.58
CA LEU A 52 6.29 11.31 -2.41
C LEU A 52 6.14 10.33 -1.24
N ASN A 53 4.91 9.94 -0.96
CA ASN A 53 4.63 8.84 -0.04
C ASN A 53 4.17 7.62 -0.84
N SER A 54 4.82 6.48 -0.63
CA SER A 54 4.21 5.18 -0.87
C SER A 54 3.16 4.92 0.21
N ILE A 55 2.05 4.26 -0.14
CA ILE A 55 0.93 4.02 0.79
C ILE A 55 0.77 2.53 0.99
N ILE A 56 0.70 2.08 2.25
CA ILE A 56 0.32 0.71 2.59
C ILE A 56 -1.16 0.69 2.92
N TYR A 57 -1.87 -0.25 2.32
CA TYR A 57 -3.25 -0.59 2.58
C TYR A 57 -3.35 -1.94 3.26
N ARG A 58 -4.35 -2.11 4.12
CA ARG A 58 -4.71 -3.40 4.74
C ARG A 58 -6.10 -3.81 4.27
N TRP A 59 -6.26 -5.09 4.00
CA TRP A 59 -7.56 -5.69 3.69
C TRP A 59 -8.47 -5.68 4.92
N GLN A 60 -9.67 -5.14 4.77
CA GLN A 60 -10.69 -5.06 5.84
C GLN A 60 -11.98 -5.80 5.46
N GLY A 61 -11.87 -6.82 4.60
CA GLY A 61 -13.03 -7.60 4.15
C GLY A 61 -13.94 -6.77 3.24
N TYR A 62 -15.14 -6.47 3.71
CA TYR A 62 -16.16 -5.79 2.90
C TYR A 62 -15.75 -4.37 2.45
N GLU A 63 -15.02 -3.64 3.29
CA GLU A 63 -14.52 -2.29 2.95
C GLU A 63 -13.38 -2.32 1.91
N GLY A 64 -12.85 -3.50 1.59
CA GLY A 64 -11.72 -3.66 0.69
C GLY A 64 -10.40 -3.26 1.34
N PHE A 65 -9.48 -2.73 0.52
CA PHE A 65 -8.19 -2.23 0.99
C PHE A 65 -8.29 -0.80 1.51
N VAL A 66 -7.99 -0.61 2.80
CA VAL A 66 -8.02 0.69 3.49
C VAL A 66 -6.59 1.16 3.78
N PRO A 67 -6.22 2.43 3.49
CA PRO A 67 -4.87 2.93 3.73
C PRO A 67 -4.56 2.99 5.23
N ILE A 68 -3.42 2.45 5.64
CA ILE A 68 -3.00 2.37 7.06
C ILE A 68 -1.64 3.01 7.34
N HIS A 69 -0.74 3.12 6.35
CA HIS A 69 0.57 3.76 6.54
C HIS A 69 0.97 4.61 5.34
N ARG A 70 1.79 5.63 5.60
CA ARG A 70 2.50 6.43 4.60
C ARG A 70 3.99 6.27 4.81
N LEU A 71 4.70 5.86 3.76
CA LEU A 71 6.14 5.70 3.76
C LEU A 71 6.76 6.77 2.86
N PRO A 72 7.53 7.72 3.40
CA PRO A 72 8.26 8.68 2.59
C PRO A 72 9.27 7.96 1.69
N THR A 73 9.16 8.18 0.39
CA THR A 73 10.02 7.60 -0.65
C THR A 73 10.49 8.69 -1.61
N ILE A 74 11.54 8.39 -2.37
CA ILE A 74 12.04 9.26 -3.43
C ILE A 74 12.03 8.47 -4.74
N GLY A 75 11.14 8.84 -5.67
CA GLY A 75 11.06 8.23 -6.99
C GLY A 75 10.92 6.72 -6.95
N CYS A 76 10.06 6.22 -6.05
CA CYS A 76 9.84 4.80 -5.83
C CYS A 76 9.46 4.13 -7.16
N SER A 77 10.25 3.15 -7.59
CA SER A 77 9.98 2.40 -8.81
C SER A 77 9.32 1.05 -8.55
N ASP A 78 9.59 0.46 -7.39
CA ASP A 78 9.19 -0.91 -7.09
C ASP A 78 9.17 -1.15 -5.58
N TRP A 79 8.29 -2.03 -5.13
CA TRP A 79 8.28 -2.61 -3.78
C TRP A 79 8.38 -4.13 -3.89
N VAL A 80 9.17 -4.73 -3.02
CA VAL A 80 9.25 -6.19 -2.94
C VAL A 80 9.08 -6.63 -1.51
N PHE A 81 8.21 -7.60 -1.31
CA PHE A 81 8.11 -8.33 -0.05
C PHE A 81 8.94 -9.59 -0.06
N PHE A 82 9.61 -9.88 1.05
CA PHE A 82 10.29 -11.15 1.24
C PHE A 82 10.38 -11.53 2.73
N THR A 83 10.59 -12.80 2.98
CA THR A 83 10.84 -13.34 4.32
C THR A 83 12.27 -13.85 4.45
N SER A 84 12.82 -13.77 5.65
CA SER A 84 14.10 -14.38 5.99
C SER A 84 14.03 -14.94 7.40
N GLY A 85 13.99 -16.27 7.51
CA GLY A 85 13.64 -16.95 8.75
C GLY A 85 12.19 -16.65 9.13
N GLU A 86 11.97 -16.26 10.38
CA GLU A 86 10.65 -15.90 10.92
C GLU A 86 10.32 -14.40 10.70
N GLU A 87 11.25 -13.64 10.12
CA GLU A 87 11.13 -12.20 9.98
C GLU A 87 10.64 -11.82 8.57
N SER A 88 9.79 -10.80 8.51
CA SER A 88 9.20 -10.28 7.28
C SER A 88 9.78 -8.92 6.92
N TYR A 89 10.03 -8.69 5.63
CA TYR A 89 10.68 -7.48 5.14
C TYR A 89 9.98 -6.90 3.93
N LEU A 90 10.05 -5.58 3.80
CA LEU A 90 9.77 -4.85 2.57
C LEU A 90 11.03 -4.13 2.13
N ILE A 91 11.31 -4.15 0.84
CA ILE A 91 12.33 -3.29 0.23
C ILE A 91 11.67 -2.42 -0.83
N TYR A 92 12.11 -1.18 -0.96
CA TYR A 92 11.83 -0.39 -2.16
C TYR A 92 13.11 0.01 -2.88
N SER A 93 12.97 0.24 -4.17
CA SER A 93 14.00 0.80 -5.04
C SER A 93 13.57 2.16 -5.60
N SER A 94 14.55 3.02 -5.87
CA SER A 94 14.36 4.25 -6.63
C SER A 94 15.03 4.13 -8.00
N ALA A 95 14.29 4.41 -9.06
CA ALA A 95 14.86 4.51 -10.42
C ALA A 95 15.47 5.89 -10.71
N THR A 96 15.32 6.85 -9.80
CA THR A 96 15.72 8.26 -10.01
C THR A 96 16.79 8.74 -9.04
N ALA A 97 17.11 7.93 -8.03
CA ALA A 97 18.17 8.18 -7.06
C ALA A 97 18.90 6.85 -6.75
N PRO A 98 20.19 6.88 -6.36
CA PRO A 98 20.92 5.70 -5.92
C PRO A 98 20.50 5.29 -4.49
N LEU A 99 19.21 4.99 -4.32
CA LEU A 99 18.58 4.73 -3.03
C LEU A 99 17.71 3.48 -3.12
N ALA A 100 17.92 2.60 -2.15
CA ALA A 100 17.00 1.52 -1.81
C ALA A 100 16.93 1.43 -0.28
N LYS A 101 15.81 0.96 0.26
CA LYS A 101 15.67 0.81 1.72
C LYS A 101 14.91 -0.46 2.06
N VAL A 102 15.47 -1.21 2.99
CA VAL A 102 14.85 -2.39 3.59
C VAL A 102 14.19 -1.99 4.91
N PHE A 103 12.98 -2.48 5.12
CA PHE A 103 12.17 -2.32 6.32
C PHE A 103 11.89 -3.70 6.88
N ARG A 104 12.11 -3.89 8.18
CA ARG A 104 11.59 -5.05 8.91
C ARG A 104 10.17 -4.75 9.35
N LEU A 105 9.23 -5.63 9.02
CA LEU A 105 7.84 -5.52 9.44
C LEU A 105 7.72 -6.07 10.87
N LYS A 106 7.04 -5.33 11.73
CA LYS A 106 6.71 -5.78 13.09
C LYS A 106 5.19 -5.89 13.20
N THR A 107 4.70 -7.09 13.45
CA THR A 107 3.33 -7.33 13.91
C THR A 107 3.34 -7.35 15.43
N HIS A 108 2.40 -6.63 16.04
CA HIS A 108 2.18 -6.59 17.49
C HIS A 108 0.98 -7.44 17.86
#